data_AF-A0A4Q1TWH2-F1
#
_entry.id   AF-A0A4Q1TWH2-F1
#
_cell.length_a   1.000
_cell.length_b   1.000
_cell.length_c   1.000
_cell.angle_alpha   90.00
_cell.angle_beta   90.00
_cell.angle_gamma   90.00
#
_symmetry.space_group_name_H-M   'P 1'
#
loop_
_entity.id
_entity.type
_entity.pdbx_description
1 polymer ?
#
loop_
_entity_poly.entity_id
_entity_poly.type
_entity_poly.pdbx_seq_one_letter_code
_entity_poly.pdbx_strand_id
1 'polypeptide(L)'
;MAAIGMRVVIGSYGFVMLLVAWQAWQAKQGNPLFNQLTALAAVLVLTAAVIPDKVNAVIVLLIGLLGLSAVAWLNGVAMYGKPHVRHHVVRLLVHLVLFGFAVWLL
;
A
#
# COMPACT_ATOMS: atom_id res chain seq x y z
N MET A 1 4.39 1.29 -23.72
CA MET A 1 5.39 1.96 -22.85
C MET A 1 4.77 2.52 -21.56
N ALA A 2 3.71 3.32 -21.62
CA ALA A 2 3.08 3.92 -20.42
C ALA A 2 2.55 2.87 -19.40
N ALA A 3 1.84 1.84 -19.87
CA ALA A 3 1.31 0.77 -19.01
C ALA A 3 2.43 -0.03 -18.29
N ILE A 4 3.53 -0.31 -18.99
CA ILE A 4 4.70 -0.99 -18.41
C ILE A 4 5.32 -0.10 -17.32
N GLY A 5 5.49 1.20 -17.61
CA GLY A 5 5.95 2.17 -16.62
C GLY A 5 5.07 2.21 -15.37
N MET A 6 3.75 2.20 -15.53
CA MET A 6 2.80 2.19 -14.42
C MET A 6 2.92 0.91 -13.58
N ARG A 7 3.08 -0.26 -14.22
CA ARG A 7 3.32 -1.54 -13.54
C ARG A 7 4.60 -1.51 -12.72
N VAL A 8 5.68 -0.92 -13.26
CA VAL A 8 6.95 -0.74 -12.52
C VAL A 8 6.76 0.16 -11.29
N VAL A 9 6.03 1.26 -11.42
CA VAL A 9 5.73 2.17 -10.30
C VAL A 9 4.93 1.46 -9.21
N ILE A 10 3.87 0.75 -9.58
CA ILE A 10 3.04 -0.02 -8.64
C ILE A 10 3.88 -1.11 -7.95
N GLY A 11 4.65 -1.87 -8.73
CA GLY A 11 5.48 -2.95 -8.21
C GLY A 11 6.55 -2.43 -7.24
N SER A 12 7.21 -1.34 -7.61
CA SER A 12 8.21 -0.68 -6.77
C SER A 12 7.58 -0.16 -5.47
N TYR A 13 6.39 0.44 -5.55
CA TYR A 13 5.68 0.92 -4.37
C TYR A 13 5.29 -0.23 -3.42
N GLY A 14 4.70 -1.32 -3.96
CA GLY A 14 4.39 -2.51 -3.18
C GLY A 14 5.63 -3.13 -2.51
N PHE A 15 6.75 -3.20 -3.23
CA PHE A 15 8.01 -3.70 -2.70
C PHE A 15 8.56 -2.83 -1.55
N VAL A 16 8.57 -1.51 -1.70
CA VAL A 16 8.99 -0.59 -0.63
C VAL A 16 8.11 -0.77 0.61
N MET A 17 6.79 -0.89 0.44
CA MET A 17 5.88 -1.11 1.57
C MET A 17 6.11 -2.46 2.27
N LEU A 18 6.51 -3.49 1.52
CA LEU A 18 6.90 -4.77 2.09
C LEU A 18 8.20 -4.65 2.91
N LEU A 19 9.18 -3.89 2.43
CA LEU A 19 10.40 -3.59 3.19
C LEU A 19 10.10 -2.83 4.48
N VAL A 20 9.16 -1.88 4.45
CA VAL A 20 8.71 -1.15 5.64
C VAL A 20 8.09 -2.11 6.66
N ALA A 21 7.22 -3.03 6.23
CA ALA A 21 6.64 -4.04 7.11
C ALA A 21 7.71 -4.98 7.69
N TRP A 22 8.69 -5.38 6.87
CA TRP A 22 9.83 -6.20 7.29
C TRP A 22 10.69 -5.51 8.34
N GLN A 23 11.05 -4.24 8.12
CA GLN A 23 11.84 -3.45 9.06
C GLN A 23 11.10 -3.28 10.40
N ALA A 24 9.80 -2.99 10.37
CA ALA A 24 8.98 -2.89 11.57
C ALA A 24 8.95 -4.22 12.36
N TRP A 25 8.86 -5.35 11.65
CA TRP A 25 8.91 -6.68 12.26
C TRP A 25 10.27 -6.97 12.92
N GLN A 26 11.37 -6.71 12.21
CA GLN A 26 12.73 -6.91 12.75
C GLN A 26 13.00 -6.03 13.98
N ALA A 27 12.54 -4.78 13.94
CA ALA A 27 12.68 -3.84 15.05
C ALA A 27 11.72 -4.12 16.23
N LYS A 28 10.85 -5.13 16.14
CA LYS A 28 9.77 -5.42 17.11
C LYS A 28 8.91 -4.19 17.42
N GLN A 29 8.74 -3.31 16.44
CA GLN A 29 7.92 -2.10 16.54
C GLN A 29 6.49 -2.41 16.09
N GLY A 30 5.50 -1.77 16.73
CA GLY A 30 4.12 -1.96 16.32
C GLY A 30 3.46 -3.21 16.94
N ASN A 31 2.18 -3.38 16.63
CA ASN A 31 1.50 -4.65 16.88
C ASN A 31 1.88 -5.65 15.77
N PRO A 32 2.31 -6.89 16.10
CA PRO A 32 2.66 -7.91 15.10
C PRO A 32 1.56 -8.17 14.06
N LEU A 33 0.29 -8.14 14.46
CA LEU A 33 -0.85 -8.29 13.56
C LEU A 33 -0.88 -7.18 12.50
N PHE A 34 -0.64 -5.93 12.89
CA PHE A 34 -0.62 -4.80 11.95
C PHE A 34 0.59 -4.85 11.02
N ASN A 35 1.73 -5.38 11.47
CA ASN A 35 2.87 -5.60 10.58
C ASN A 35 2.56 -6.67 9.52
N GLN A 36 1.90 -7.77 9.91
CA GLN A 36 1.44 -8.80 8.98
C GLN A 36 0.39 -8.29 7.99
N LEU A 37 -0.60 -7.52 8.46
CA LEU A 37 -1.61 -6.92 7.58
C LEU A 37 -1.00 -5.88 6.64
N THR A 38 0.02 -5.13 7.08
CA THR A 38 0.77 -4.21 6.21
C THR A 38 1.52 -4.99 5.12
N ALA A 39 2.19 -6.09 5.48
CA ALA A 39 2.86 -6.96 4.52
C ALA A 39 1.87 -7.56 3.51
N LEU A 40 0.71 -8.04 3.96
CA LEU A 40 -0.33 -8.57 3.09
C LEU A 40 -0.83 -7.51 2.10
N ALA A 41 -1.14 -6.31 2.58
CA ALA A 41 -1.58 -5.21 1.73
C ALA A 41 -0.50 -4.78 0.73
N ALA A 42 0.77 -4.78 1.15
CA ALA A 42 1.91 -4.52 0.26
C ALA A 42 2.06 -5.60 -0.84
N VAL A 43 1.85 -6.87 -0.49
CA VAL A 43 1.85 -7.99 -1.46
C VAL A 43 0.70 -7.87 -2.46
N LEU A 44 -0.49 -7.44 -2.03
CA LEU A 44 -1.61 -7.17 -2.96
C LEU A 44 -1.23 -6.08 -3.97
N VAL A 45 -0.65 -4.96 -3.50
CA VAL A 45 -0.15 -3.89 -4.38
C VAL A 45 0.92 -4.42 -5.34
N LEU A 46 1.87 -5.21 -4.86
CA LEU A 46 2.91 -5.82 -5.70
C LEU A 46 2.30 -6.74 -6.76
N THR A 47 1.31 -7.55 -6.38
CA THR A 47 0.63 -8.50 -7.27
C THR A 47 -0.15 -7.78 -8.36
N ALA A 48 -0.77 -6.63 -8.06
CA ALA A 48 -1.45 -5.82 -9.06
C ALA A 48 -0.54 -5.40 -10.23
N ALA A 49 0.77 -5.24 -10.01
CA ALA A 49 1.71 -4.91 -11.08
C ALA A 49 1.86 -6.01 -12.14
N VAL A 50 1.64 -7.28 -11.78
CA VAL A 50 1.88 -8.43 -12.66
C VAL A 50 0.60 -9.05 -13.21
N ILE A 51 -0.58 -8.67 -12.72
CA ILE A 51 -1.86 -9.15 -13.27
C ILE A 51 -2.06 -8.59 -14.68
N PRO A 52 -2.18 -9.43 -15.73
CA PRO A 52 -2.27 -8.95 -17.11
C PRO A 52 -3.59 -8.22 -17.38
N ASP A 53 -4.69 -8.69 -16.79
CA ASP A 53 -6.00 -8.06 -16.92
C ASP A 53 -6.09 -6.75 -16.14
N LYS A 54 -6.48 -5.68 -16.84
CA LYS A 54 -6.57 -4.32 -16.29
C LYS A 54 -7.55 -4.23 -15.12
N VAL A 55 -8.74 -4.77 -15.27
CA VAL A 55 -9.83 -4.60 -14.29
C VAL A 55 -9.45 -5.27 -12.98
N ASN A 56 -8.98 -6.52 -13.04
CA ASN A 56 -8.50 -7.26 -11.89
C ASN A 56 -7.26 -6.60 -11.26
N ALA A 57 -6.32 -6.10 -12.06
CA ALA A 57 -5.15 -5.37 -11.54
C ALA A 57 -5.57 -4.13 -10.73
N VAL A 58 -6.51 -3.34 -11.27
CA VAL A 58 -7.03 -2.13 -10.61
C VAL A 58 -7.80 -2.47 -9.33
N ILE A 59 -8.63 -3.52 -9.33
CA ILE A 59 -9.37 -3.96 -8.13
C ILE A 59 -8.39 -4.41 -7.04
N VAL A 60 -7.42 -5.26 -7.38
CA VAL A 60 -6.41 -5.75 -6.43
C VAL A 60 -5.56 -4.60 -5.89
N LEU A 61 -5.19 -3.64 -6.75
CA LEU A 61 -4.49 -2.43 -6.34
C LEU A 61 -5.32 -1.62 -5.34
N LEU A 62 -6.60 -1.38 -5.61
CA LEU A 62 -7.49 -0.64 -4.72
C LEU A 62 -7.54 -1.27 -3.33
N ILE A 63 -7.74 -2.60 -3.28
CA ILE A 63 -7.80 -3.35 -2.01
C ILE A 63 -6.46 -3.20 -1.26
N GLY A 64 -5.33 -3.34 -1.95
CA GLY A 64 -4.00 -3.17 -1.35
C GLY A 64 -3.76 -1.76 -0.79
N LEU A 65 -4.08 -0.71 -1.57
CA LEU A 65 -3.89 0.68 -1.14
C LEU A 65 -4.82 1.08 0.00
N LEU A 66 -6.08 0.64 -0.02
CA LEU A 66 -7.01 0.84 1.09
C LEU A 66 -6.53 0.09 2.34
N GLY A 67 -6.07 -1.14 2.17
CA GLY A 67 -5.46 -1.93 3.26
C GLY A 67 -4.27 -1.21 3.90
N LEU A 68 -3.32 -0.72 3.11
CA LEU A 68 -2.17 0.04 3.61
C LEU A 68 -2.59 1.32 4.35
N SER A 69 -3.65 2.00 3.89
CA SER A 69 -4.17 3.21 4.53
C SER A 69 -4.81 2.90 5.88
N ALA A 70 -5.70 1.90 5.90
CA ALA A 70 -6.45 1.51 7.08
C ALA A 70 -5.53 0.94 8.16
N VAL A 71 -4.62 0.04 7.80
CA VAL A 71 -3.68 -0.56 8.75
C VAL A 71 -2.74 0.49 9.32
N ALA A 72 -2.23 1.41 8.50
CA ALA A 72 -1.39 2.51 8.99
C ALA A 72 -2.15 3.40 9.99
N TRP A 73 -3.42 3.71 9.70
CA TRP A 73 -4.28 4.47 10.61
C TRP A 73 -4.48 3.76 11.95
N LEU A 74 -4.92 2.49 11.90
CA LEU A 74 -5.17 1.69 13.10
C LEU A 74 -3.91 1.46 13.94
N ASN A 75 -2.77 1.20 13.29
CA ASN A 75 -1.49 1.07 13.98
C ASN A 75 -1.06 2.39 14.65
N GLY A 76 -1.28 3.54 13.98
CA GLY A 76 -1.04 4.85 14.56
C GLY A 76 -1.87 5.13 15.81
N VAL A 77 -3.16 4.77 15.78
CA VAL A 77 -4.06 4.85 16.95
C VAL A 77 -3.55 3.96 18.08
N ALA A 78 -3.19 2.70 17.78
CA ALA A 78 -2.74 1.75 18.77
C ALA A 78 -1.40 2.12 19.43
N MET A 79 -0.47 2.71 18.68
CA MET A 79 0.86 3.08 19.18
C MET A 79 0.87 4.40 19.95
N TYR A 80 0.09 5.40 19.51
CA TYR A 80 0.21 6.77 20.00
C TYR A 80 -1.07 7.31 20.67
N GLY A 81 -2.14 6.51 20.74
CA GLY A 81 -3.45 6.92 21.28
C GLY A 81 -4.20 7.94 20.43
N LYS A 82 -3.57 8.49 19.39
CA LYS A 82 -4.16 9.41 18.41
C LYS A 82 -3.53 9.22 17.04
N PRO A 83 -4.32 9.27 15.95
CA PRO A 83 -3.77 9.20 14.60
C PRO A 83 -3.04 10.52 14.27
N HIS A 84 -1.86 10.44 13.66
CA HIS A 84 -1.20 11.61 13.08
C HIS A 84 -1.90 12.00 11.77
N VAL A 85 -3.05 12.66 11.90
CA VAL A 85 -4.02 12.87 10.81
C VAL A 85 -3.37 13.45 9.55
N ARG A 86 -2.47 14.43 9.69
CA ARG A 86 -1.78 15.04 8.53
C ARG A 86 -1.03 14.01 7.69
N HIS A 87 -0.25 13.14 8.31
CA HIS A 87 0.52 12.13 7.60
C HIS A 87 -0.38 11.08 6.93
N HIS A 88 -1.48 10.69 7.59
CA HIS A 88 -2.44 9.74 7.00
C HIS A 88 -3.21 10.34 5.82
N VAL A 89 -3.59 11.61 5.89
CA VAL A 89 -4.24 12.32 4.77
C VAL A 89 -3.30 12.41 3.57
N VAL A 90 -2.03 12.77 3.78
CA VAL A 90 -1.04 12.82 2.70
C VAL A 90 -0.88 11.43 2.06
N ARG A 91 -0.78 10.36 2.87
CA ARG A 91 -0.71 8.99 2.36
C ARG A 91 -1.94 8.62 1.54
N LEU A 92 -3.14 8.96 2.01
CA LEU A 92 -4.38 8.71 1.29
C LEU A 92 -4.40 9.44 -0.05
N LEU A 93 -3.97 10.71 -0.09
CA LEU A 93 -3.86 11.48 -1.34
C LEU A 93 -2.88 10.82 -2.31
N VAL A 94 -1.71 10.37 -1.84
CA VAL A 94 -0.75 9.64 -2.67
C VAL A 94 -1.37 8.36 -3.24
N HIS A 95 -2.10 7.59 -2.42
CA HIS A 95 -2.80 6.40 -2.89
C HIS A 95 -3.89 6.71 -3.92
N LEU A 96 -4.67 7.78 -3.73
CA LEU A 96 -5.70 8.20 -4.68
C LEU A 96 -5.10 8.63 -6.02
N VAL A 97 -3.99 9.36 -5.99
CA VAL A 97 -3.24 9.78 -7.19
C VAL A 97 -2.68 8.55 -7.91
N LEU A 98 -2.00 7.65 -7.18
CA LEU A 98 -1.47 6.41 -7.74
C LEU A 98 -2.58 5.56 -8.37
N PHE A 99 -3.72 5.44 -7.68
CA PHE A 99 -4.88 4.70 -8.16
C PHE A 99 -5.49 5.34 -9.41
N GLY A 100 -5.68 6.66 -9.41
CA GLY A 100 -6.19 7.39 -10.58
C GLY A 100 -5.31 7.21 -11.81
N PHE A 101 -3.99 7.30 -11.64
CA PHE A 101 -3.04 6.99 -12.72
C PHE A 101 -3.11 5.54 -13.17
N ALA A 102 -3.26 4.59 -12.24
CA ALA A 102 -3.39 3.18 -12.58
C ALA A 102 -4.67 2.90 -13.40
N VAL A 103 -5.80 3.50 -13.05
CA VAL A 103 -7.06 3.38 -13.82
C VAL A 103 -6.88 3.90 -15.26
N TRP A 104 -6.12 4.98 -15.43
CA TRP A 104 -5.89 5.59 -16.74
C TRP A 104 -4.83 4.86 -17.58
N LEU A 105 -3.74 4.40 -16.96
CA LEU A 105 -2.52 3.97 -17.65
C LEU A 105 -2.30 2.45 -17.72
N LEU A 106 -2.93 1.64 -16.84
CA LEU A 106 -2.95 0.17 -16.98
C LEU A 106 -3.92 -0.26 -18.07
#